data_AF-A0A9X5XAQ4-F1
#
_entry.id   AF-A0A9X5XAQ4-F1
#
_cell.length_a   1.000
_cell.length_b   1.000
_cell.length_c   1.000
_cell.angle_alpha   90.00
_cell.angle_beta   90.00
_cell.angle_gamma   90.00
#
_symmetry.space_group_name_H-M   'P 1'
#
loop_
_entity.id
_entity.type
_entity.pdbx_description
1 polymer ?
#
loop_
_entity_poly.entity_id
_entity_poly.type
_entity_poly.pdbx_seq_one_letter_code
_entity_poly.pdbx_strand_id
1 'polypeptide(L)'
;MTVTVPQPAERAAADIRLIVTDMDGTLLDDAKRIPDGLWSLLAELRRRDVLFCPASGRQYATLAKEFADAGQGMVFIAENGTYVVRDGVELSSDPLDPSVAARIVTTTRGLRAEGVDVGAVVCGKRSAYVERTDEAFLAEARKYYTRLQPVPDATAVDDEILKVALFDFGPVERTTAPALRPFTSTHQVVVSGAHWVDIRNVTADKGAAVRRLQDDLGIT
;
A
#
# COMPACT_ATOMS: atom_id res chain seq x y z
N MET A 1 19.09 10.17 -9.86
CA MET A 1 19.22 9.20 -10.97
C MET A 1 18.30 9.64 -12.08
N THR A 2 18.85 10.06 -13.21
CA THR A 2 18.07 10.27 -14.45
C THR A 2 17.65 8.90 -14.96
N VAL A 3 16.34 8.63 -14.95
CA VAL A 3 15.79 7.44 -15.62
C VAL A 3 15.92 7.69 -17.11
N THR A 4 16.91 7.08 -17.74
CA THR A 4 17.07 7.13 -19.20
C THR A 4 15.99 6.25 -19.80
N VAL A 5 15.09 6.87 -20.56
CA VAL A 5 14.04 6.18 -21.29
C VAL A 5 14.67 5.54 -22.52
N PRO A 6 14.71 4.20 -22.67
CA PRO A 6 15.37 3.54 -23.80
C PRO A 6 14.69 3.91 -25.12
N GLN A 7 15.48 4.04 -26.19
CA GLN A 7 14.98 4.42 -27.51
C GLN A 7 14.06 3.33 -28.08
N PRO A 8 13.10 3.68 -28.97
CA PRO A 8 12.14 2.70 -29.51
C PRO A 8 12.77 1.46 -30.15
N ALA A 9 13.95 1.59 -30.77
CA ALA A 9 14.69 0.46 -31.36
C ALA A 9 15.29 -0.47 -30.30
N GLU A 10 15.77 0.06 -29.18
CA GLU A 10 16.30 -0.72 -28.06
C GLU A 10 15.19 -1.47 -27.33
N ARG A 11 14.00 -0.85 -27.22
CA ARG A 11 12.80 -1.50 -26.68
C ARG A 11 12.33 -2.67 -27.52
N ALA A 12 12.50 -2.61 -28.84
CA ALA A 12 12.11 -3.68 -29.75
C ALA A 12 13.04 -4.90 -29.69
N ALA A 13 14.27 -4.73 -29.18
CA ALA A 13 15.26 -5.80 -29.01
C ALA A 13 15.29 -6.39 -27.59
N ALA A 14 14.62 -5.76 -26.62
CA ALA A 14 14.60 -6.22 -25.24
C ALA A 14 13.59 -7.38 -25.03
N ASP A 15 14.03 -8.45 -24.39
CA ASP A 15 13.15 -9.55 -23.93
C ASP A 15 12.40 -9.10 -22.67
N ILE A 16 11.34 -8.32 -22.85
CA ILE A 16 10.55 -7.78 -21.73
C ILE A 16 9.74 -8.91 -21.09
N ARG A 17 10.04 -9.24 -19.82
CA ARG A 17 9.33 -10.28 -19.06
C ARG A 17 8.47 -9.74 -17.90
N LEU A 18 8.68 -8.49 -17.49
CA LEU A 18 7.97 -7.85 -16.39
C LEU A 18 7.69 -6.37 -16.71
N ILE A 19 6.44 -5.95 -16.53
CA ILE A 19 6.02 -4.55 -16.58
C ILE A 19 5.49 -4.18 -15.20
N VAL A 20 6.17 -3.26 -14.53
CA VAL A 20 5.73 -2.70 -13.24
C VAL A 20 5.19 -1.29 -13.48
N THR A 21 4.03 -0.98 -12.90
CA THR A 21 3.44 0.35 -13.02
C THR A 21 2.91 0.84 -11.68
N ASP A 22 3.17 2.11 -11.36
CA ASP A 22 2.46 2.77 -10.27
C ASP A 22 1.00 3.01 -10.67
N MET A 23 0.12 3.16 -9.68
CA MET A 23 -1.30 3.36 -9.95
C MET A 23 -1.69 4.82 -9.96
N ASP A 24 -1.66 5.45 -8.79
CA ASP A 24 -2.14 6.82 -8.62
C ASP A 24 -1.20 7.82 -9.32
N GLY A 25 -1.71 8.55 -10.31
CA GLY A 25 -0.91 9.50 -11.09
C GLY A 25 -0.05 8.86 -12.17
N THR A 26 -0.22 7.55 -12.45
CA THR A 26 0.46 6.84 -13.54
C THR A 26 -0.53 6.02 -14.37
N LEU A 27 -1.04 4.90 -13.85
CA LEU A 27 -1.99 4.05 -14.58
C LEU A 27 -3.43 4.60 -14.54
N LEU A 28 -3.84 5.12 -13.38
CA LEU A 28 -5.20 5.61 -13.19
C LEU A 28 -5.38 7.01 -13.76
N ASP A 29 -6.56 7.28 -14.30
CA ASP A 29 -6.97 8.62 -14.72
C ASP A 29 -7.22 9.56 -13.52
N ASP A 30 -7.51 10.84 -13.79
CA ASP A 30 -7.78 11.85 -12.76
C ASP A 30 -9.00 11.50 -11.89
N ALA A 31 -9.91 10.67 -12.42
CA ALA A 31 -11.08 10.14 -11.72
C ALA A 31 -10.79 8.81 -10.98
N LYS A 32 -9.52 8.41 -10.89
CA LYS A 32 -9.05 7.17 -10.23
C LYS A 32 -9.55 5.88 -10.88
N ARG A 33 -9.85 5.91 -12.18
CA ARG A 33 -10.35 4.76 -12.95
C ARG A 33 -9.23 4.09 -13.73
N ILE A 34 -9.33 2.77 -13.86
CA ILE A 34 -8.47 1.97 -14.73
C ILE A 34 -8.90 2.21 -16.18
N PRO A 35 -7.96 2.43 -17.13
CA PRO A 35 -8.30 2.60 -18.55
C PRO A 35 -8.92 1.34 -19.15
N ASP A 36 -10.02 1.49 -19.89
CA ASP A 36 -10.77 0.36 -20.49
C ASP A 36 -9.91 -0.55 -21.39
N GLY A 37 -8.90 0.02 -22.05
CA GLY A 37 -7.98 -0.71 -22.93
C GLY A 37 -7.00 -1.62 -22.19
N LEU A 38 -6.86 -1.49 -20.86
CA LEU A 38 -5.91 -2.27 -20.09
C LEU A 38 -6.21 -3.77 -20.16
N TRP A 39 -7.48 -4.16 -20.10
CA TRP A 39 -7.87 -5.58 -20.03
C TRP A 39 -7.42 -6.38 -21.26
N SER A 40 -7.64 -5.80 -22.45
CA SER A 40 -7.16 -6.37 -23.72
C SER A 40 -5.62 -6.42 -23.77
N LEU A 41 -4.94 -5.41 -23.22
CA LEU A 41 -3.48 -5.40 -23.12
C LEU A 41 -2.98 -6.51 -22.19
N LEU A 42 -3.57 -6.70 -21.01
CA LEU A 42 -3.18 -7.76 -20.07
C LEU A 42 -3.32 -9.15 -20.69
N ALA A 43 -4.37 -9.38 -21.49
CA ALA A 43 -4.54 -10.64 -22.22
C ALA A 43 -3.41 -10.89 -23.22
N GLU A 44 -2.96 -9.85 -23.94
CA GLU A 44 -1.85 -9.96 -24.89
C GLU A 44 -0.50 -10.12 -24.19
N LEU A 45 -0.26 -9.41 -23.08
CA LEU A 45 0.95 -9.60 -22.26
C LEU A 45 1.07 -11.04 -21.76
N ARG A 46 -0.04 -11.62 -21.29
CA ARG A 46 -0.08 -13.03 -20.87
C ARG A 46 0.27 -13.99 -21.99
N ARG A 47 -0.25 -13.76 -23.21
CA ARG A 47 0.08 -14.60 -24.40
C ARG A 47 1.57 -14.58 -24.76
N ARG A 48 2.30 -13.56 -24.31
CA ARG A 48 3.73 -13.35 -24.56
C ARG A 48 4.61 -13.69 -23.36
N ASP A 49 4.04 -14.31 -22.32
CA ASP A 49 4.75 -14.61 -21.06
C ASP A 49 5.38 -13.37 -20.40
N VAL A 50 4.67 -12.23 -20.50
CA VAL A 50 5.03 -10.97 -19.84
C VAL A 50 4.12 -10.75 -18.65
N LEU A 51 4.72 -10.62 -17.46
CA LEU A 51 4.00 -10.32 -16.23
C LEU A 51 3.67 -8.84 -16.14
N PHE A 52 2.47 -8.53 -15.67
CA PHE A 52 2.06 -7.18 -15.34
C PHE A 52 1.88 -7.06 -13.83
N CYS A 53 2.49 -6.02 -13.25
CA CYS A 53 2.58 -5.84 -11.82
C CYS A 53 2.22 -4.40 -11.39
N PRO A 54 0.99 -4.16 -10.92
CA PRO A 54 0.66 -2.91 -10.24
C PRO A 54 1.46 -2.78 -8.93
N ALA A 55 2.14 -1.66 -8.73
CA ALA A 55 2.91 -1.34 -7.53
C ALA A 55 2.36 -0.08 -6.86
N SER A 56 1.59 -0.24 -5.78
CA SER A 56 0.77 0.83 -5.18
C SER A 56 0.94 0.93 -3.67
N GLY A 57 0.62 2.10 -3.11
CA GLY A 57 0.46 2.30 -1.66
C GLY A 57 -0.88 1.79 -1.12
N ARG A 58 -1.79 1.35 -2.01
CA ARG A 58 -3.12 0.86 -1.68
C ARG A 58 -3.08 -0.51 -0.98
N GLN A 59 -4.16 -0.79 -0.26
CA GLN A 59 -4.44 -2.09 0.32
C GLN A 59 -4.51 -3.16 -0.76
N TYR A 60 -3.91 -4.33 -0.51
CA TYR A 60 -3.99 -5.47 -1.44
C TYR A 60 -5.44 -5.83 -1.82
N ALA A 61 -6.36 -5.84 -0.84
CA ALA A 61 -7.77 -6.11 -1.12
C ALA A 61 -8.42 -5.09 -2.08
N THR A 62 -7.97 -3.83 -2.07
CA THR A 62 -8.40 -2.82 -3.05
C THR A 62 -7.85 -3.16 -4.43
N LEU A 63 -6.56 -3.48 -4.55
CA LEU A 63 -5.94 -3.89 -5.81
C LEU A 63 -6.60 -5.14 -6.40
N ALA A 64 -6.81 -6.17 -5.57
CA ALA A 64 -7.44 -7.42 -5.99
C ALA A 64 -8.88 -7.20 -6.49
N LYS A 65 -9.62 -6.28 -5.87
CA LYS A 65 -10.97 -5.91 -6.32
C LYS A 65 -10.95 -5.15 -7.64
N GLU A 66 -10.04 -4.19 -7.79
CA GLU A 66 -9.92 -3.36 -9.01
C GLU A 66 -9.47 -4.18 -10.22
N PHE A 67 -8.65 -5.21 -10.00
CA PHE A 67 -8.13 -6.10 -11.04
C PHE A 67 -8.83 -7.46 -11.07
N ALA A 68 -10.05 -7.58 -10.54
CA ALA A 68 -10.78 -8.84 -10.49
C ALA A 68 -10.98 -9.47 -11.89
N ASP A 69 -11.14 -8.64 -12.92
CA ASP A 69 -11.34 -9.06 -14.31
C ASP A 69 -10.04 -9.30 -15.08
N ALA A 70 -8.87 -9.08 -14.45
CA ALA A 70 -7.57 -9.22 -15.10
C ALA A 70 -7.24 -10.68 -15.45
N GLY A 71 -7.83 -11.66 -14.76
CA GLY A 71 -7.52 -13.08 -14.88
C GLY A 71 -6.28 -13.52 -14.08
N GLN A 72 -5.82 -14.74 -14.31
CA GLN A 72 -4.66 -15.34 -13.61
C GLN A 72 -3.32 -14.76 -14.07
N GLY A 73 -2.27 -14.97 -13.28
CA GLY A 73 -0.90 -14.52 -13.52
C GLY A 73 -0.62 -13.12 -13.02
N MET A 74 -1.52 -12.54 -12.21
CA MET A 74 -1.35 -11.19 -11.70
C MET A 74 -0.43 -11.19 -10.48
N VAL A 75 0.54 -10.28 -10.49
CA VAL A 75 1.39 -9.98 -9.33
C VAL A 75 1.04 -8.58 -8.87
N PHE A 76 0.95 -8.38 -7.56
CA PHE A 76 0.69 -7.08 -6.95
C PHE A 76 1.78 -6.76 -5.94
N ILE A 77 2.32 -5.55 -6.02
CA ILE A 77 3.13 -4.95 -4.97
C ILE A 77 2.23 -3.94 -4.25
N ALA A 78 1.68 -4.32 -3.10
CA ALA A 78 0.78 -3.52 -2.29
C ALA A 78 1.53 -2.82 -1.14
N GLU A 79 0.83 -1.89 -0.47
CA GLU A 79 1.33 -1.21 0.74
C GLU A 79 2.75 -0.64 0.59
N ASN A 80 3.04 -0.01 -0.56
CA ASN A 80 4.33 0.59 -0.91
C ASN A 80 5.52 -0.38 -0.88
N GLY A 81 5.30 -1.65 -1.22
CA GLY A 81 6.36 -2.66 -1.26
C GLY A 81 6.35 -3.62 -0.08
N THR A 82 5.52 -3.36 0.93
CA THR A 82 5.47 -4.17 2.14
C THR A 82 4.82 -5.53 1.92
N TYR A 83 4.01 -5.69 0.86
CA TYR A 83 3.31 -6.94 0.61
C TYR A 83 3.27 -7.26 -0.88
N VAL A 84 3.82 -8.42 -1.26
CA VAL A 84 3.86 -8.89 -2.65
C VAL A 84 3.04 -10.17 -2.75
N VAL A 85 2.06 -10.17 -3.66
CA VAL A 85 1.10 -11.27 -3.81
C VAL A 85 0.99 -11.64 -5.28
N ARG A 86 1.00 -12.94 -5.58
CA ARG A 86 0.74 -13.48 -6.91
C ARG A 86 -0.45 -14.42 -6.87
N ASP A 87 -1.48 -14.12 -7.65
CA ASP A 87 -2.70 -14.95 -7.74
C ASP A 87 -3.30 -15.33 -6.38
N GLY A 88 -3.26 -14.40 -5.42
CA GLY A 88 -3.75 -14.60 -4.05
C GLY A 88 -2.79 -15.31 -3.10
N VAL A 89 -1.62 -15.74 -3.59
CA VAL A 89 -0.56 -16.35 -2.77
C VAL A 89 0.50 -15.31 -2.43
N GLU A 90 0.82 -15.17 -1.16
CA GLU A 90 1.91 -14.31 -0.70
C GLU A 90 3.24 -14.80 -1.26
N LEU A 91 3.98 -13.89 -1.89
CA LEU A 91 5.38 -14.11 -2.29
C LEU A 91 6.34 -13.57 -1.23
N SER A 92 6.07 -12.38 -0.70
CA SER A 92 6.85 -11.79 0.39
C SER A 92 6.06 -10.74 1.16
N SER A 93 6.48 -10.51 2.39
CA SER A 93 5.97 -9.43 3.23
C SER A 93 7.07 -8.85 4.14
N ASP A 94 6.85 -7.62 4.61
CA ASP A 94 7.74 -6.92 5.55
C ASP A 94 6.93 -6.24 6.68
N PRO A 95 6.21 -7.03 7.51
CA PRO A 95 5.33 -6.49 8.52
C PRO A 95 6.08 -5.73 9.63
N LEU A 96 5.38 -4.79 10.26
CA LEU A 96 5.80 -4.16 11.52
C LEU A 96 5.84 -5.19 12.65
N ASP A 97 6.77 -5.00 13.59
CA ASP A 97 6.71 -5.68 14.87
C ASP A 97 5.36 -5.35 15.58
N PRO A 98 4.61 -6.34 16.10
CA PRO A 98 3.34 -6.11 16.75
C PRO A 98 3.40 -5.07 17.89
N SER A 99 4.51 -5.03 18.63
CA SER A 99 4.72 -4.05 19.70
C SER A 99 4.84 -2.62 19.17
N VAL A 100 5.39 -2.43 17.95
CA VAL A 100 5.45 -1.12 17.30
C VAL A 100 4.05 -0.68 16.88
N ALA A 101 3.29 -1.55 16.22
CA ALA A 101 1.92 -1.25 15.84
C ALA A 101 1.07 -0.89 17.08
N ALA A 102 1.19 -1.66 18.16
CA ALA A 102 0.50 -1.39 19.42
C ALA A 102 0.91 -0.05 20.06
N ARG A 103 2.20 0.30 20.01
CA ARG A 103 2.69 1.62 20.47
C ARG A 103 2.11 2.76 19.65
N ILE A 104 2.01 2.62 18.32
CA ILE A 104 1.41 3.65 17.46
C ILE A 104 -0.08 3.84 17.81
N VAL A 105 -0.83 2.74 17.97
CA VAL A 105 -2.24 2.79 18.41
C VAL A 105 -2.36 3.47 19.78
N THR A 106 -1.47 3.14 20.72
CA THR A 106 -1.44 3.77 22.05
C THR A 106 -1.14 5.26 21.96
N THR A 107 -0.21 5.69 21.10
CA THR A 107 0.04 7.11 20.81
C THR A 107 -1.22 7.79 20.26
N THR A 108 -1.94 7.17 19.32
CA THR A 108 -3.21 7.71 18.81
C THR A 108 -4.26 7.85 19.90
N ARG A 109 -4.40 6.86 20.79
CA ARG A 109 -5.30 6.94 21.95
C ARG A 109 -4.96 8.11 22.86
N GLY A 110 -3.66 8.34 23.13
CA GLY A 110 -3.18 9.49 23.90
C GLY A 110 -3.57 10.83 23.27
N LEU A 111 -3.31 11.00 21.97
CA LEU A 111 -3.71 12.20 21.22
C LEU A 111 -5.23 12.47 21.31
N ARG A 112 -6.06 11.43 21.17
CA ARG A 112 -7.52 11.58 21.33
C ARG A 112 -7.91 12.00 22.73
N ALA A 113 -7.26 11.45 23.76
CA ALA A 113 -7.51 11.84 25.15
C ALA A 113 -7.13 13.31 25.43
N GLU A 114 -6.15 13.83 24.70
CA GLU A 114 -5.74 15.25 24.72
C GLU A 114 -6.62 16.16 23.86
N GLY A 115 -7.66 15.60 23.21
CA GLY A 115 -8.64 16.35 22.42
C GLY A 115 -8.32 16.49 20.93
N VAL A 116 -7.32 15.78 20.41
CA VAL A 116 -7.03 15.75 18.97
C VAL A 116 -8.07 14.87 18.25
N ASP A 117 -8.64 15.39 17.17
CA ASP A 117 -9.62 14.69 16.36
C ASP A 117 -8.92 13.74 15.36
N VAL A 118 -8.42 12.61 15.89
CA VAL A 118 -7.60 11.64 15.13
C VAL A 118 -8.16 10.22 15.24
N GLY A 119 -7.85 9.36 14.27
CA GLY A 119 -8.11 7.91 14.33
C GLY A 119 -7.01 7.11 13.63
N ALA A 120 -6.79 5.88 14.08
CA ALA A 120 -5.81 4.97 13.49
C ALA A 120 -6.51 3.91 12.62
N VAL A 121 -5.87 3.57 11.52
CA VAL A 121 -6.17 2.43 10.65
C VAL A 121 -4.98 1.47 10.68
N VAL A 122 -5.15 0.34 11.35
CA VAL A 122 -4.13 -0.71 11.45
C VAL A 122 -4.30 -1.64 10.26
N CYS A 123 -3.36 -1.63 9.32
CA CYS A 123 -3.48 -2.32 8.04
C CYS A 123 -2.79 -3.68 8.12
N GLY A 124 -3.57 -4.75 8.27
CA GLY A 124 -3.09 -6.13 8.20
C GLY A 124 -3.16 -6.72 6.79
N LYS A 125 -2.66 -7.95 6.63
CA LYS A 125 -2.74 -8.68 5.36
C LYS A 125 -4.19 -9.02 4.99
N ARG A 126 -5.03 -9.36 5.98
CA ARG A 126 -6.40 -9.85 5.73
C ARG A 126 -7.41 -8.71 5.66
N SER A 127 -7.26 -7.68 6.50
CA SER A 127 -8.12 -6.50 6.56
C SER A 127 -7.37 -5.30 7.13
N ALA A 128 -7.91 -4.09 6.93
CA ALA A 128 -7.62 -2.97 7.82
C ALA A 128 -8.54 -3.03 9.05
N TYR A 129 -8.06 -2.53 10.18
CA TYR A 129 -8.73 -2.57 11.47
C TYR A 129 -8.80 -1.17 12.10
N VAL A 130 -9.93 -0.83 12.70
CA VAL A 130 -10.17 0.49 13.31
C VAL A 130 -10.91 0.36 14.64
N GLU A 131 -10.53 1.18 15.62
CA GLU A 131 -11.27 1.32 16.90
C GLU A 131 -12.29 2.45 16.85
N ARG A 132 -11.98 3.49 16.07
CA ARG A 132 -12.84 4.65 15.92
C ARG A 132 -13.91 4.35 14.87
N THR A 133 -15.17 4.51 15.24
CA THR A 133 -16.32 4.08 14.42
C THR A 133 -17.38 5.16 14.17
N ASP A 134 -17.12 6.41 14.51
CA ASP A 134 -17.98 7.51 14.04
C ASP A 134 -17.91 7.61 12.52
N GLU A 135 -19.05 7.95 11.92
CA GLU A 135 -19.20 7.90 10.47
C GLU A 135 -18.29 8.89 9.74
N ALA A 136 -17.94 10.02 10.36
CA ALA A 136 -17.01 10.97 9.78
C ALA A 136 -15.64 10.31 9.52
N PHE A 137 -15.07 9.61 10.51
CA PHE A 137 -13.80 8.92 10.36
C PHE A 137 -13.92 7.72 9.41
N LEU A 138 -14.99 6.92 9.54
CA LEU A 138 -15.18 5.75 8.68
C LEU A 138 -15.36 6.13 7.21
N ALA A 139 -16.03 7.24 6.91
CA ALA A 139 -16.19 7.74 5.55
C ALA A 139 -14.83 8.08 4.92
N GLU A 140 -13.89 8.64 5.69
CA GLU A 140 -12.53 8.93 5.21
C GLU A 140 -11.72 7.66 5.01
N ALA A 141 -11.77 6.70 5.94
CA ALA A 141 -11.07 5.42 5.79
C ALA A 141 -11.59 4.59 4.60
N ARG A 142 -12.92 4.51 4.41
CA ARG A 142 -13.55 3.71 3.33
C ARG A 142 -13.17 4.18 1.92
N LYS A 143 -12.65 5.41 1.75
CA LYS A 143 -12.11 5.88 0.47
C LYS A 143 -10.89 5.10 0.00
N TYR A 144 -10.12 4.53 0.94
CA TYR A 144 -8.82 3.90 0.65
C TYR A 144 -8.80 2.40 0.96
N TYR A 145 -9.61 1.94 1.91
CA TYR A 145 -9.62 0.56 2.39
C TYR A 145 -10.88 -0.18 1.95
N THR A 146 -10.72 -1.13 1.02
CA THR A 146 -11.82 -2.01 0.57
C THR A 146 -12.27 -2.95 1.69
N ARG A 147 -11.33 -3.46 2.49
CA ARG A 147 -11.61 -4.23 3.70
C ARG A 147 -11.27 -3.38 4.91
N LEU A 148 -12.29 -3.05 5.70
CA LEU A 148 -12.18 -2.24 6.90
C LEU A 148 -13.08 -2.84 7.98
N GLN A 149 -12.47 -3.31 9.06
CA GLN A 149 -13.14 -4.01 10.14
C GLN A 149 -13.06 -3.21 11.45
N PRO A 150 -14.20 -2.76 11.99
CA PRO A 150 -14.25 -2.25 13.35
C PRO A 150 -13.87 -3.34 14.37
N VAL A 151 -13.03 -3.00 15.34
CA VAL A 151 -12.59 -3.91 16.41
C VAL A 151 -12.58 -3.17 17.76
N PRO A 152 -12.82 -3.88 18.88
CA PRO A 152 -12.75 -3.27 20.20
C PRO A 152 -11.33 -2.87 20.61
N ASP A 153 -10.33 -3.60 20.13
CA ASP A 153 -8.91 -3.35 20.39
C ASP A 153 -8.08 -3.72 19.16
N ALA A 154 -7.55 -2.72 18.46
CA ALA A 154 -6.72 -2.90 17.27
C ALA A 154 -5.31 -3.39 17.60
N THR A 155 -4.91 -3.39 18.89
CA THR A 155 -3.61 -3.95 19.32
C THR A 155 -3.65 -5.46 19.52
N ALA A 156 -4.85 -6.06 19.56
CA ALA A 156 -5.06 -7.48 19.81
C ALA A 156 -5.53 -8.25 18.57
N VAL A 157 -5.44 -7.66 17.37
CA VAL A 157 -5.83 -8.34 16.12
C VAL A 157 -4.81 -9.42 15.76
N ASP A 158 -5.31 -10.59 15.38
CA ASP A 158 -4.49 -11.73 14.93
C ASP A 158 -4.12 -11.58 13.44
N ASP A 159 -3.37 -10.54 13.07
CA ASP A 159 -2.95 -10.30 11.68
C ASP A 159 -1.51 -9.77 11.65
N GLU A 160 -0.83 -9.94 10.52
CA GLU A 160 0.48 -9.35 10.30
C GLU A 160 0.33 -7.93 9.78
N ILE A 161 0.76 -6.96 10.60
CA ILE A 161 0.50 -5.54 10.34
C ILE A 161 1.53 -5.00 9.35
N LEU A 162 1.06 -4.61 8.17
CA LEU A 162 1.89 -4.08 7.09
C LEU A 162 2.19 -2.59 7.30
N LYS A 163 1.21 -1.83 7.79
CA LYS A 163 1.39 -0.42 8.16
C LYS A 163 0.35 0.02 9.18
N VAL A 164 0.58 1.15 9.81
CA VAL A 164 -0.45 1.89 10.55
C VAL A 164 -0.58 3.27 9.93
N ALA A 165 -1.80 3.69 9.61
CA ALA A 165 -2.10 5.02 9.08
C ALA A 165 -2.91 5.81 10.11
N LEU A 166 -2.59 7.08 10.33
CA LEU A 166 -3.38 7.97 11.18
C LEU A 166 -4.04 9.03 10.31
N PHE A 167 -5.34 9.21 10.54
CA PHE A 167 -6.13 10.29 9.97
C PHE A 167 -6.40 11.34 11.04
N ASP A 168 -5.97 12.56 10.81
CA ASP A 168 -6.26 13.74 11.64
C ASP A 168 -7.23 14.64 10.86
N PHE A 169 -8.36 15.03 11.46
CA PHE A 169 -9.28 15.98 10.83
C PHE A 169 -8.67 17.39 10.71
N GLY A 170 -7.65 17.70 11.50
CA GLY A 170 -6.76 18.84 11.32
C GLY A 170 -5.55 18.53 10.43
N PRO A 171 -4.64 19.51 10.22
CA PRO A 171 -3.40 19.27 9.50
C PRO A 171 -2.45 18.38 10.30
N VAL A 172 -2.05 17.24 9.74
CA VAL A 172 -1.23 16.25 10.46
C VAL A 172 0.10 16.82 10.93
N GLU A 173 0.65 17.81 10.24
CA GLU A 173 1.94 18.43 10.55
C GLU A 173 1.92 19.20 11.87
N ARG A 174 0.74 19.61 12.36
CA ARG A 174 0.62 20.42 13.59
C ARG A 174 0.65 19.57 14.86
N THR A 175 0.05 18.38 14.82
CA THR A 175 -0.26 17.58 16.02
C THR A 175 0.21 16.14 15.84
N THR A 176 -0.37 15.42 14.89
CA THR A 176 -0.21 13.97 14.77
C THR A 176 1.19 13.56 14.31
N ALA A 177 1.75 14.18 13.26
CA ALA A 177 3.10 13.86 12.78
C ALA A 177 4.21 14.19 13.81
N PRO A 178 4.17 15.33 14.54
CA PRO A 178 5.07 15.57 15.66
C PRO A 178 5.04 14.48 16.74
N ALA A 179 3.86 13.96 17.09
CA ALA A 179 3.72 12.89 18.08
C ALA A 179 4.34 11.55 17.63
N LEU A 180 4.52 11.36 16.33
CA LEU A 180 5.14 10.17 15.74
C LEU A 180 6.66 10.30 15.56
N ARG A 181 7.28 11.44 15.92
CA ARG A 181 8.74 11.62 15.87
C ARG A 181 9.55 10.51 16.55
N PRO A 182 9.14 9.91 17.68
CA PRO A 182 9.89 8.81 18.29
C PRO A 182 10.05 7.57 17.40
N PHE A 183 9.23 7.42 16.35
CA PHE A 183 9.31 6.30 15.41
C PHE A 183 10.23 6.56 14.21
N THR A 184 10.56 7.82 13.90
CA THR A 184 11.27 8.18 12.66
C THR A 184 12.72 7.68 12.60
N SER A 185 13.32 7.33 13.74
CA SER A 185 14.67 6.77 13.80
C SER A 185 14.75 5.30 13.39
N THR A 186 13.60 4.60 13.38
CA THR A 186 13.54 3.13 13.18
C THR A 186 12.52 2.71 12.13
N HIS A 187 11.61 3.61 11.75
CA HIS A 187 10.51 3.35 10.84
C HIS A 187 10.34 4.51 9.86
N GLN A 188 9.76 4.22 8.70
CA GLN A 188 9.35 5.26 7.76
C GLN A 188 8.04 5.87 8.25
N VAL A 189 8.08 7.15 8.62
CA VAL A 189 6.90 7.98 8.93
C VAL A 189 6.73 8.97 7.79
N VAL A 190 5.64 8.85 7.03
CA VAL A 190 5.44 9.63 5.80
C VAL A 190 4.10 10.34 5.86
N VAL A 191 4.11 11.66 5.72
CA VAL A 191 2.89 12.43 5.48
C VAL A 191 2.41 12.12 4.06
N SER A 192 1.27 11.44 3.94
CA SER A 192 0.69 10.96 2.68
C SER A 192 -0.50 11.81 2.21
N GLY A 193 -0.78 12.91 2.90
CA GLY A 193 -1.72 13.95 2.53
C GLY A 193 -1.86 14.95 3.67
N ALA A 194 -2.62 16.04 3.47
CA ALA A 194 -2.83 17.06 4.49
C ALA A 194 -3.37 16.51 5.83
N HIS A 195 -4.06 15.36 5.77
CA HIS A 195 -4.74 14.72 6.89
C HIS A 195 -4.22 13.31 7.21
N TRP A 196 -3.26 12.80 6.45
CA TRP A 196 -2.80 11.41 6.57
C TRP A 196 -1.31 11.32 6.85
N VAL A 197 -0.95 10.45 7.80
CA VAL A 197 0.43 10.02 8.04
C VAL A 197 0.49 8.50 8.15
N ASP A 198 1.38 7.90 7.39
CA ASP A 198 1.59 6.46 7.34
C ASP A 198 2.89 6.10 8.07
N ILE A 199 2.84 5.02 8.86
CA ILE A 199 4.01 4.41 9.48
C ILE A 199 4.15 2.98 8.98
N ARG A 200 5.33 2.65 8.44
CA ARG A 200 5.67 1.32 7.92
C ARG A 200 7.13 0.97 8.26
N ASN A 201 7.54 -0.27 8.03
CA ASN A 201 8.91 -0.69 8.28
C ASN A 201 9.90 0.17 7.46
N VAL A 202 11.10 0.41 8.00
CA VAL A 202 12.12 1.22 7.33
C VAL A 202 12.59 0.61 6.02
N THR A 203 12.46 -0.71 5.89
CA THR A 203 12.80 -1.50 4.70
C THR A 203 11.72 -1.55 3.63
N ALA A 204 10.52 -1.02 3.90
CA ALA A 204 9.43 -0.99 2.94
C ALA A 204 9.71 -0.03 1.78
N ASP A 205 10.03 -0.59 0.61
CA ASP A 205 10.38 0.14 -0.60
C ASP A 205 9.88 -0.61 -1.85
N LYS A 206 9.15 0.10 -2.73
CA LYS A 206 8.65 -0.49 -3.98
C LYS A 206 9.80 -1.00 -4.87
N GLY A 207 10.91 -0.27 -4.94
CA GLY A 207 12.06 -0.65 -5.77
C GLY A 207 12.77 -1.91 -5.27
N ALA A 208 12.87 -2.08 -3.95
CA ALA A 208 13.36 -3.30 -3.32
C ALA A 208 12.41 -4.48 -3.55
N ALA A 209 11.10 -4.25 -3.45
CA ALA A 209 10.09 -5.27 -3.75
C ALA A 209 10.16 -5.74 -5.22
N VAL A 210 10.32 -4.81 -6.17
CA VAL A 210 10.50 -5.15 -7.60
C VAL A 210 11.77 -5.98 -7.80
N ARG A 211 12.90 -5.60 -7.21
CA ARG A 211 14.16 -6.36 -7.32
C ARG A 211 14.03 -7.78 -6.76
N ARG A 212 13.41 -7.93 -5.59
CA ARG A 212 13.15 -9.27 -5.00
C ARG A 212 12.26 -10.11 -5.91
N LEU A 213 11.19 -9.52 -6.44
CA LEU A 213 10.30 -10.18 -7.39
C LEU A 213 11.05 -10.61 -8.66
N GLN A 214 11.93 -9.76 -9.19
CA GLN A 214 12.79 -10.06 -10.31
C GLN A 214 13.72 -11.25 -10.01
N ASP A 215 14.39 -11.25 -8.86
CA ASP A 215 15.28 -12.33 -8.42
C ASP A 215 14.52 -13.67 -8.27
N ASP A 216 13.37 -13.66 -7.59
CA ASP A 216 12.53 -14.85 -7.35
C ASP A 216 12.00 -15.47 -8.67
N LEU A 217 11.83 -14.63 -9.70
CA LEU A 217 11.32 -15.04 -11.01
C LEU A 217 12.42 -15.23 -12.07
N GLY A 218 13.68 -14.91 -11.75
CA GLY A 218 14.79 -14.94 -12.71
C GLY A 218 14.67 -13.94 -13.86
N ILE A 219 14.13 -12.74 -13.61
CA ILE A 219 13.92 -11.68 -14.61
C ILE A 219 14.93 -10.54 -14.40
N THR A 220 15.75 -10.23 -15.41
CA THR A 220 16.78 -9.17 -15.35
C THR A 220 16.41 -7.93 -16.16
#